data_AF-C1DW05-F1
#
_entry.id   AF-C1DW05-F1
#
_cell.length_a   1.000
_cell.length_b   1.000
_cell.length_c   1.000
_cell.angle_alpha   90.00
_cell.angle_beta   90.00
_cell.angle_gamma   90.00
#
_symmetry.space_group_name_H-M   'P 1'
#
loop_
_entity.id
_entity.type
_entity.pdbx_description
1 polymer ?
#
loop_
_entity_poly.entity_id
_entity_poly.type
_entity_poly.pdbx_seq_one_letter_code
_entity_poly.pdbx_strand_id
1 'polypeptide(L)'
;MFIVKIMEFINSKRMDLFQSLFFNLYEKYNGDADHFVEEWFRRYTYATLKTYFKEDLFRNDLDEFFNKNKNVIKAYVKAYWSFCNDPNARPHHIKVAMDFFGIKELSEKELKEKFREMVKLYHPDIHPNKKEATLKMMEINHHYQILKAFLEKYGGE
;
A
#
# COMPACT_ATOMS: atom_id res chain seq x y z
N MET A 1 12.70 21.80 -10.13
CA MET A 1 11.50 22.61 -10.45
C MET A 1 10.38 22.33 -9.45
N PHE A 2 9.46 23.28 -9.26
CA PHE A 2 8.31 23.15 -8.34
C PHE A 2 7.44 21.91 -8.61
N ILE A 3 7.15 21.62 -9.89
CA ILE A 3 6.32 20.49 -10.31
C ILE A 3 6.96 19.15 -9.94
N VAL A 4 8.27 19.00 -10.11
CA VAL A 4 9.01 17.80 -9.69
C VAL A 4 8.85 17.53 -8.19
N LYS A 5 8.89 18.56 -7.33
CA LYS A 5 8.66 18.39 -5.88
C LYS A 5 7.23 17.95 -5.57
N ILE A 6 6.25 18.40 -6.35
CA ILE A 6 4.87 17.91 -6.23
C ILE A 6 4.81 16.42 -6.60
N MET A 7 5.48 16.00 -7.67
CA MET A 7 5.55 14.59 -8.07
C MET A 7 6.23 13.72 -7.02
N GLU A 8 7.33 14.19 -6.42
CA GLU A 8 8.00 13.51 -5.29
C GLU A 8 7.04 13.32 -4.13
N PHE A 9 6.29 14.38 -3.77
CA PHE A 9 5.27 14.32 -2.71
C PHE A 9 4.14 13.33 -3.04
N ILE A 10 3.56 13.40 -4.24
CA ILE A 10 2.52 12.47 -4.70
C ILE A 10 3.06 11.03 -4.65
N ASN A 11 4.25 10.79 -5.20
CA ASN A 11 4.87 9.48 -5.22
C ASN A 11 5.09 8.94 -3.80
N SER A 12 5.59 9.76 -2.87
CA SER A 12 5.73 9.38 -1.46
C SER A 12 4.38 8.97 -0.85
N LYS A 13 3.31 9.74 -1.07
CA LYS A 13 1.97 9.37 -0.57
C LYS A 13 1.41 8.11 -1.22
N ARG A 14 1.72 7.87 -2.48
CA ARG A 14 1.39 6.61 -3.17
C ARG A 14 2.17 5.44 -2.57
N MET A 15 3.45 5.61 -2.23
CA MET A 15 4.23 4.57 -1.55
C MET A 15 3.62 4.18 -0.20
N ASP A 16 3.30 5.17 0.64
CA ASP A 16 2.67 4.92 1.95
C ASP A 16 1.35 4.15 1.78
N LEU A 17 0.52 4.58 0.83
CA LEU A 17 -0.76 3.93 0.54
C LEU A 17 -0.56 2.50 0.00
N PHE A 18 0.42 2.28 -0.88
CA PHE A 18 0.76 0.96 -1.39
C PHE A 18 1.13 0.00 -0.26
N GLN A 19 1.96 0.42 0.69
CA GLN A 19 2.34 -0.42 1.84
C GLN A 19 1.14 -0.90 2.65
N SER A 20 0.13 -0.04 2.81
CA SER A 20 -1.10 -0.39 3.53
C SER A 20 -2.06 -1.27 2.72
N LEU A 21 -1.87 -1.39 1.40
CA LEU A 21 -2.79 -2.09 0.48
C LEU A 21 -2.10 -3.18 -0.35
N PHE A 22 -0.86 -3.55 -0.02
CA PHE A 22 0.03 -4.24 -0.95
C PHE A 22 -0.53 -5.58 -1.43
N PHE A 23 -1.20 -6.35 -0.58
CA PHE A 23 -1.74 -7.67 -0.93
C PHE A 23 -3.03 -7.55 -1.76
N ASN A 24 -3.96 -6.67 -1.39
CA ASN A 24 -5.13 -6.38 -2.23
C ASN A 24 -4.72 -5.86 -3.63
N LEU A 25 -3.66 -5.06 -3.71
CA LEU A 25 -3.11 -4.59 -4.99
C LEU A 25 -2.39 -5.72 -5.73
N TYR A 26 -1.70 -6.62 -5.03
CA TYR A 26 -1.13 -7.83 -5.63
C TYR A 26 -2.22 -8.66 -6.31
N GLU A 27 -3.33 -8.93 -5.61
CA GLU A 27 -4.48 -9.66 -6.15
C GLU A 27 -5.09 -8.94 -7.36
N LYS A 28 -5.36 -7.63 -7.22
CA LYS A 28 -5.97 -6.82 -8.28
C LYS A 28 -5.15 -6.84 -9.58
N TYR A 29 -3.83 -6.74 -9.48
CA TYR A 29 -2.94 -6.67 -10.64
C TYR A 29 -2.31 -8.01 -10.99
N ASN A 30 -2.73 -9.10 -10.33
CA ASN A 30 -2.17 -10.44 -10.52
C ASN A 30 -0.63 -10.47 -10.48
N GLY A 31 -0.03 -9.69 -9.58
CA GLY A 31 1.43 -9.56 -9.47
C GLY A 31 2.15 -8.87 -10.63
N ASP A 32 1.45 -8.29 -11.62
CA ASP A 32 2.06 -7.54 -12.72
C ASP A 32 2.56 -6.16 -12.27
N ALA A 33 3.83 -6.12 -11.87
CA ALA A 33 4.44 -4.91 -11.31
C ALA A 33 4.64 -3.82 -12.36
N ASP A 34 4.79 -4.17 -13.64
CA ASP A 34 4.97 -3.19 -14.71
C ASP A 34 3.65 -2.48 -15.00
N HIS A 35 2.58 -3.24 -15.18
CA HIS A 35 1.24 -2.69 -15.36
C HIS A 35 0.81 -1.86 -14.15
N PHE A 36 1.07 -2.36 -12.95
CA PHE A 36 0.76 -1.66 -11.70
C PHE A 36 1.48 -0.32 -11.58
N VAL A 37 2.79 -0.25 -11.84
CA VAL A 37 3.53 1.02 -11.73
C VAL A 37 3.02 2.05 -12.75
N GLU A 38 2.72 1.60 -13.97
CA GLU A 38 2.16 2.47 -14.99
C GLU A 38 0.78 3.02 -14.60
N GLU A 39 -0.16 2.15 -14.21
CA GLU A 39 -1.52 2.57 -13.90
C GLU A 39 -1.61 3.28 -12.55
N TRP A 40 -1.01 2.71 -11.52
CA TRP A 40 -1.25 3.13 -10.15
C TRP A 40 -0.33 4.29 -9.73
N PHE A 41 0.89 4.39 -10.26
CA PHE A 41 1.74 5.55 -9.96
C PHE A 41 1.66 6.60 -11.07
N ARG A 42 1.99 6.24 -12.32
CA ARG A 42 2.15 7.23 -13.39
C ARG A 42 0.82 7.86 -13.82
N ARG A 43 -0.19 7.06 -14.18
CA ARG A 43 -1.50 7.61 -14.61
C ARG A 43 -2.20 8.38 -13.50
N TYR A 44 -2.08 7.94 -12.24
CA TYR A 44 -2.60 8.69 -11.10
C TYR A 44 -1.92 10.05 -10.99
N THR A 45 -0.58 10.09 -11.00
CA THR A 45 0.18 11.35 -10.91
C THR A 45 -0.18 12.30 -12.06
N TYR A 46 -0.28 11.77 -13.29
CA TYR A 46 -0.74 12.54 -14.43
C TYR A 46 -2.13 13.15 -14.20
N ALA A 47 -3.10 12.34 -13.79
CA ALA A 47 -4.46 12.80 -13.55
C ALA A 47 -4.50 13.87 -12.45
N THR A 48 -3.77 13.68 -11.35
CA THR A 48 -3.66 14.66 -10.27
C THR A 48 -3.01 15.96 -10.74
N LEU A 49 -1.95 15.92 -11.54
CA LEU A 49 -1.35 17.16 -12.05
C LEU A 49 -2.29 17.88 -13.02
N LYS A 50 -2.99 17.13 -13.88
CA LYS A 50 -3.93 17.67 -14.88
C LYS A 50 -5.13 18.40 -14.25
N THR A 51 -5.49 18.12 -12.99
CA THR A 51 -6.55 18.87 -12.30
C THR A 51 -6.11 20.27 -11.87
N TYR A 52 -4.80 20.53 -11.76
CA TYR A 52 -4.26 21.79 -11.23
C TYR A 52 -3.40 22.57 -12.23
N PHE A 53 -2.84 21.89 -13.22
CA PHE A 53 -1.88 22.48 -14.16
C PHE A 53 -2.26 22.12 -15.60
N LYS A 54 -1.90 23.01 -16.54
CA LYS A 54 -1.96 22.67 -17.97
C LYS A 54 -0.90 21.63 -18.29
N GLU A 55 -1.25 20.71 -19.20
CA GLU A 55 -0.44 19.53 -19.50
C GLU A 55 0.96 19.84 -20.04
N ASP A 56 1.08 20.89 -20.85
CA ASP A 56 2.35 21.40 -21.39
C ASP A 56 3.34 21.83 -20.31
N LEU A 57 2.86 22.17 -19.11
CA LEU A 57 3.72 22.59 -18.00
C LEU A 57 4.40 21.43 -17.27
N PHE A 58 3.87 20.20 -17.36
CA PHE A 58 4.38 19.07 -16.55
C PHE A 58 4.66 17.79 -17.33
N ARG A 59 4.23 17.66 -18.58
CA ARG A 59 4.31 16.39 -19.32
C ARG A 59 5.73 15.86 -19.46
N ASN A 60 6.67 16.73 -19.84
CA ASN A 60 8.07 16.35 -20.00
C ASN A 60 8.71 15.96 -18.65
N ASP A 61 8.45 16.76 -17.60
CA ASP A 61 8.94 16.50 -16.25
C ASP A 61 8.38 15.17 -15.70
N LEU A 62 7.13 14.84 -16.00
CA LEU A 62 6.48 13.59 -15.59
C LEU A 62 7.16 12.39 -16.26
N ASP A 63 7.38 12.46 -17.57
CA ASP A 63 8.05 11.39 -18.31
C ASP A 63 9.48 11.18 -17.81
N GLU A 64 10.23 12.27 -17.60
CA GLU A 64 11.59 12.20 -17.04
C GLU A 64 11.58 11.64 -15.61
N PHE A 65 10.65 12.08 -14.76
CA PHE A 65 10.51 11.60 -13.39
C PHE A 65 10.27 10.09 -13.36
N PHE A 66 9.34 9.57 -14.15
CA PHE A 66 9.06 8.14 -14.17
C PHE A 66 10.16 7.34 -14.86
N ASN A 67 10.82 7.86 -15.89
CA ASN A 67 11.98 7.19 -16.49
C ASN A 67 13.11 6.99 -15.48
N LYS A 68 13.37 7.98 -14.61
CA LYS A 68 14.38 7.88 -13.56
C LYS A 68 13.97 6.95 -12.42
N ASN A 69 12.71 7.01 -11.99
CA ASN A 69 12.27 6.35 -10.75
C ASN A 69 11.61 4.99 -10.96
N LYS A 70 11.15 4.63 -12.17
CA LYS A 70 10.37 3.41 -12.43
C LYS A 70 11.03 2.15 -11.88
N ASN A 71 12.34 2.00 -12.04
CA ASN A 71 13.04 0.81 -11.57
C ASN A 71 13.09 0.72 -10.04
N VAL A 72 13.26 1.85 -9.35
CA VAL A 72 13.24 1.91 -7.89
C VAL A 72 11.84 1.60 -7.37
N ILE A 73 10.82 2.23 -7.95
CA ILE A 73 9.41 1.97 -7.60
C ILE A 73 9.09 0.49 -7.82
N LYS A 74 9.44 -0.06 -8.98
CA LYS A 74 9.20 -1.46 -9.33
C LYS A 74 9.92 -2.43 -8.39
N ALA A 75 11.18 -2.16 -8.04
CA ALA A 75 11.93 -2.98 -7.10
C ALA A 75 11.26 -2.99 -5.72
N TYR A 76 10.83 -1.82 -5.25
CA TYR A 76 10.09 -1.67 -4.01
C TYR A 76 8.77 -2.46 -3.99
N VAL A 77 7.96 -2.32 -5.04
CA VAL A 77 6.72 -3.09 -5.21
C VAL A 77 6.97 -4.58 -5.21
N LYS A 78 7.96 -5.03 -5.99
CA LYS A 78 8.34 -6.44 -6.07
C LYS A 78 8.81 -6.99 -4.73
N ALA A 79 9.46 -6.18 -3.89
CA ALA A 79 9.86 -6.63 -2.55
C ALA A 79 8.63 -6.99 -1.70
N TYR A 80 7.58 -6.15 -1.69
CA TYR A 80 6.34 -6.47 -0.99
C TYR A 80 5.58 -7.62 -1.64
N TRP A 81 5.49 -7.66 -2.97
CA TRP A 81 4.78 -8.74 -3.65
C TRP A 81 5.49 -10.08 -3.61
N SER A 82 6.82 -10.11 -3.40
CA SER A 82 7.53 -11.35 -3.10
C SER A 82 7.03 -11.98 -1.81
N PHE A 83 6.62 -11.18 -0.81
CA PHE A 83 6.00 -11.69 0.41
C PHE A 83 4.66 -12.35 0.13
N CYS A 84 3.85 -11.84 -0.82
CA CYS A 84 2.57 -12.47 -1.19
C CYS A 84 2.75 -13.88 -1.77
N ASN A 85 3.89 -14.15 -2.44
CA ASN A 85 4.17 -15.44 -3.05
C ASN A 85 4.54 -16.52 -2.03
N ASP A 86 5.35 -16.13 -1.04
CA ASP A 86 5.82 -16.99 0.05
C ASP A 86 5.93 -16.18 1.36
N PRO A 87 4.81 -15.99 2.08
CA PRO A 87 4.81 -15.35 3.38
C PRO A 87 5.71 -16.04 4.41
N ASN A 88 5.89 -17.36 4.31
CA ASN A 88 6.69 -18.16 5.24
C ASN A 88 8.19 -17.92 5.11
N ALA A 89 8.67 -17.38 4.00
CA ALA A 89 10.04 -16.89 3.88
C ALA A 89 10.36 -15.73 4.86
N ARG A 90 9.33 -15.07 5.43
CA ARG A 90 9.51 -13.96 6.38
C ARG A 90 8.59 -14.10 7.62
N PRO A 91 8.80 -15.13 8.45
CA PRO A 91 7.90 -15.46 9.56
C PRO A 91 7.83 -14.36 10.63
N HIS A 92 8.89 -13.56 10.77
CA HIS A 92 8.90 -12.41 11.68
C HIS A 92 7.78 -11.41 11.36
N HIS A 93 7.49 -11.11 10.08
CA HIS A 93 6.44 -10.15 9.75
C HIS A 93 5.05 -10.64 10.17
N ILE A 94 4.81 -11.95 10.02
CA ILE A 94 3.57 -12.60 10.47
C ILE A 94 3.44 -12.48 11.98
N LYS A 95 4.49 -12.85 12.73
CA LYS A 95 4.50 -12.73 14.20
C LYS A 95 4.22 -11.30 14.66
N VAL A 96 4.89 -10.29 14.09
CA VAL A 96 4.65 -8.89 14.44
C VAL A 96 3.21 -8.47 14.16
N ALA A 97 2.65 -8.89 13.02
CA ALA A 97 1.27 -8.57 12.70
C ALA A 97 0.27 -9.28 13.62
N MET A 98 0.53 -10.52 14.05
CA MET A 98 -0.26 -11.21 15.07
C MET A 98 -0.19 -10.50 16.42
N ASP A 99 1.02 -10.15 16.87
CA ASP A 99 1.26 -9.41 18.12
C ASP A 99 0.54 -8.05 18.08
N PHE A 100 0.55 -7.36 16.93
CA PHE A 100 -0.16 -6.08 16.73
C PHE A 100 -1.67 -6.20 16.97
N PHE A 101 -2.30 -7.28 16.51
CA PHE A 101 -3.73 -7.54 16.73
C PHE A 101 -4.03 -8.29 18.04
N GLY A 102 -3.00 -8.73 18.77
CA GLY A 102 -3.15 -9.59 19.95
C GLY A 102 -3.73 -10.97 19.65
N ILE A 103 -3.49 -11.50 18.43
CA ILE A 103 -3.99 -12.80 17.97
C ILE A 103 -3.01 -13.89 18.41
N LYS A 104 -3.53 -14.95 19.04
CA LYS A 104 -2.71 -16.12 19.43
C LYS A 104 -2.75 -17.24 18.40
N GLU A 105 -3.94 -17.48 17.85
CA GLU A 105 -4.19 -18.51 16.83
C GLU A 105 -4.80 -17.81 15.61
N LEU A 106 -4.12 -17.87 14.48
CA LEU A 106 -4.55 -17.10 13.31
C LEU A 106 -5.69 -17.81 12.57
N SER A 107 -6.88 -17.22 12.61
CA SER A 107 -8.02 -17.63 11.77
C SER A 107 -8.58 -16.42 11.00
N GLU A 108 -9.23 -16.68 9.86
CA GLU A 108 -9.86 -15.61 9.07
C GLU A 108 -10.93 -14.86 9.87
N LYS A 109 -11.71 -15.60 10.67
CA LYS A 109 -12.75 -15.04 11.53
C LYS A 109 -12.14 -14.08 12.57
N GLU A 110 -11.14 -14.55 13.32
CA GLU A 110 -10.49 -13.75 14.37
C GLU A 110 -9.79 -12.52 13.79
N LEU A 111 -9.09 -12.67 12.66
CA LEU A 111 -8.44 -11.55 11.97
C LEU A 111 -9.46 -10.47 11.56
N LYS A 112 -10.59 -10.86 10.97
CA LYS A 112 -11.65 -9.93 10.56
C LYS A 112 -12.30 -9.23 11.76
N GLU A 113 -12.50 -9.95 12.86
CA GLU A 113 -13.04 -9.38 14.10
C GLU A 113 -12.11 -8.32 14.68
N LYS A 114 -10.82 -8.65 14.88
CA LYS A 114 -9.81 -7.71 15.39
C LYS A 114 -9.59 -6.50 14.49
N PHE A 115 -9.57 -6.71 13.19
CA PHE A 115 -9.50 -5.62 12.23
C PHE A 115 -10.67 -4.65 12.38
N ARG A 116 -11.91 -5.15 12.46
CA ARG A 116 -13.11 -4.32 12.62
C ARG A 116 -13.12 -3.56 13.95
N GLU A 117 -12.64 -4.16 15.04
CA GLU A 117 -12.48 -3.49 16.33
C GLU A 117 -11.56 -2.27 16.20
N MET A 118 -10.38 -2.44 15.59
CA MET A 118 -9.42 -1.37 15.39
C MET A 118 -9.94 -0.27 14.46
N VAL A 119 -10.62 -0.63 13.37
CA VAL A 119 -11.25 0.33 12.45
C VAL A 119 -12.31 1.17 13.17
N LYS A 120 -13.12 0.58 14.04
CA LYS A 120 -14.12 1.33 14.84
C LYS A 120 -13.51 2.33 15.82
N LEU A 121 -12.24 2.18 16.16
CA LEU A 121 -11.54 3.15 17.01
C LEU A 121 -10.89 4.24 16.17
N TYR A 122 -10.28 3.87 15.05
CA TYR A 122 -9.40 4.76 14.29
C TYR A 122 -9.94 5.18 12.93
N HIS A 123 -11.20 4.92 12.59
CA HIS A 123 -11.75 5.38 11.32
C HIS A 123 -11.66 6.91 11.23
N PRO A 124 -11.15 7.49 10.12
CA PRO A 124 -10.96 8.93 10.02
C PRO A 124 -12.26 9.70 10.24
N ASP A 125 -13.42 9.18 9.85
CA ASP A 125 -14.68 9.92 10.02
C ASP A 125 -15.10 10.10 11.48
N ILE A 126 -14.83 9.12 12.35
CA ILE A 126 -15.27 9.13 13.75
C ILE A 126 -14.18 9.62 14.71
N HIS A 127 -12.90 9.42 14.38
CA HIS A 127 -11.81 9.79 15.27
C HIS A 127 -11.65 11.33 15.32
N PRO A 128 -11.42 11.93 16.50
CA PRO A 128 -11.30 13.39 16.65
C PRO A 128 -10.05 13.94 15.96
N ASN A 129 -8.93 13.21 16.03
CA ASN A 129 -7.69 13.58 15.35
C ASN A 129 -7.57 12.86 14.01
N LYS A 130 -7.89 13.55 12.91
CA LYS A 130 -7.89 12.96 11.55
C LYS A 130 -6.51 12.50 11.10
N LYS A 131 -5.46 13.26 11.43
CA LYS A 131 -4.09 12.94 11.01
C LYS A 131 -3.59 11.66 11.67
N GLU A 132 -3.80 11.55 12.98
CA GLU A 132 -3.48 10.35 13.74
C GLU A 132 -4.28 9.14 13.26
N ALA A 133 -5.59 9.32 13.04
CA ALA A 133 -6.47 8.29 12.50
C ALA A 133 -5.97 7.76 11.14
N THR A 134 -5.59 8.65 10.21
CA THR A 134 -5.04 8.25 8.91
C THR A 134 -3.77 7.42 9.07
N LEU A 135 -2.82 7.85 9.91
CA LEU A 135 -1.57 7.11 10.13
C LEU A 135 -1.84 5.75 10.77
N LYS A 136 -2.70 5.70 11.79
CA LYS A 136 -3.05 4.46 12.48
C LYS A 136 -3.79 3.50 11.55
N MET A 137 -4.69 4.00 10.70
CA MET A 137 -5.37 3.18 9.71
C MET A 137 -4.43 2.59 8.67
N MET A 138 -3.41 3.34 8.23
CA MET A 138 -2.38 2.80 7.33
C MET A 138 -1.62 1.63 8.00
N GLU A 139 -1.26 1.78 9.27
CA GLU A 139 -0.59 0.73 10.05
C GLU A 139 -1.50 -0.50 10.27
N ILE A 140 -2.75 -0.29 10.69
CA ILE A 140 -3.76 -1.35 10.85
C ILE A 140 -3.92 -2.13 9.54
N ASN A 141 -4.10 -1.41 8.44
CA ASN A 141 -4.25 -2.02 7.13
C ASN A 141 -2.99 -2.80 6.74
N HIS A 142 -1.78 -2.26 6.97
CA HIS A 142 -0.54 -2.95 6.64
C HIS A 142 -0.43 -4.33 7.34
N HIS A 143 -0.65 -4.38 8.66
CA HIS A 143 -0.63 -5.65 9.40
C HIS A 143 -1.75 -6.59 8.95
N TYR A 144 -2.93 -6.05 8.63
CA TYR A 144 -4.03 -6.85 8.08
C TYR A 144 -3.66 -7.48 6.73
N GLN A 145 -3.03 -6.73 5.81
CA GLN A 145 -2.56 -7.27 4.53
C GLN A 145 -1.55 -8.40 4.71
N ILE A 146 -0.64 -8.31 5.69
CA ILE A 146 0.33 -9.36 6.01
C ILE A 146 -0.38 -10.66 6.39
N LEU A 147 -1.30 -10.59 7.35
CA LEU A 147 -1.99 -11.79 7.84
C LEU A 147 -2.98 -12.34 6.82
N LYS A 148 -3.64 -11.46 6.05
CA LYS A 148 -4.50 -11.87 4.93
C LYS A 148 -3.70 -12.62 3.86
N ALA A 149 -2.54 -12.12 3.47
CA ALA A 149 -1.67 -12.80 2.50
C ALA A 149 -1.20 -14.18 3.00
N PHE A 150 -0.88 -14.30 4.29
CA PHE A 150 -0.53 -15.58 4.90
C PHE A 150 -1.70 -16.58 4.87
N LEU A 151 -2.89 -16.14 5.30
CA LEU A 151 -4.09 -16.99 5.32
C LEU A 151 -4.53 -17.42 3.92
N GLU A 152 -4.45 -16.54 2.92
CA GLU A 152 -4.77 -16.92 1.54
C GLU A 152 -3.83 -18.03 1.03
N LYS A 153 -2.56 -17.97 1.42
CA LYS A 153 -1.53 -18.92 0.95
C LYS A 153 -1.54 -20.25 1.70
N TYR A 154 -1.79 -20.21 3.02
CA TYR A 154 -1.57 -21.36 3.93
C TYR A 154 -2.72 -21.62 4.89
N GLY A 155 -3.73 -20.75 4.96
CA GLY A 155 -4.88 -20.88 5.86
C GLY A 155 -5.98 -21.81 5.33
N GLY A 156 -5.74 -22.51 4.23
CA GLY A 156 -6.62 -23.56 3.73
C GLY A 156 -6.38 -24.87 4.47
N GLU A 157 -7.24 -25.17 5.43
CA GLU A 157 -7.68 -26.53 5.80
C GLU A 157 -9.18 -26.67 5.46
#